data_AF-A0A962YCW3-F1
#
_entry.id   AF-A0A962YCW3-F1
#
_cell.length_a   1.000
_cell.length_b   1.000
_cell.length_c   1.000
_cell.angle_alpha   90.00
_cell.angle_beta   90.00
_cell.angle_gamma   90.00
#
_symmetry.space_group_name_H-M   'P 1'
#
loop_
_entity.id
_entity.type
_entity.pdbx_description
1 polymer ?
#
loop_
_entity_poly.entity_id
_entity_poly.type
_entity_poly.pdbx_seq_one_letter_code
_entity_poly.pdbx_strand_id
1 'polypeptide(L)'
;AYTDALQVWAPQRHSNRYEALAGHALAAYRLGKTDDALAALAEVLDFLESQGLSGLSEPVLLLLNCATVLQDTGRSEPARQILQQAADWVQTIAGRISDDTIRQTFLQQRADNQVLQARLAAAGGDIK
;
A
#
# COMPACT_ATOMS: atom_id res chain seq x y z
N ALA A 1 1.21 17.60 -8.28
CA ALA A 1 0.61 16.30 -8.62
C ALA A 1 -0.18 15.72 -7.44
N TYR A 2 0.44 15.17 -6.39
CA TYR A 2 -0.32 14.61 -5.26
C TYR A 2 -1.08 15.67 -4.45
N THR A 3 -0.49 16.84 -4.21
CA THR A 3 -1.18 17.96 -3.55
C THR A 3 -2.44 18.39 -4.30
N ASP A 4 -2.37 18.45 -5.64
CA ASP A 4 -3.51 18.82 -6.49
C ASP A 4 -4.62 17.74 -6.45
N ALA A 5 -4.23 16.46 -6.48
CA ALA A 5 -5.18 15.35 -6.34
C ALA A 5 -5.88 15.36 -4.97
N LEU A 6 -5.14 15.63 -3.88
CA LEU A 6 -5.70 15.76 -2.53
C LEU A 6 -6.72 16.90 -2.45
N GLN A 7 -6.48 18.04 -3.11
CA GLN A 7 -7.45 19.14 -3.17
C GLN A 7 -8.75 18.75 -3.88
N VAL A 8 -8.68 17.97 -4.96
CA VAL A 8 -9.86 17.51 -5.70
C VAL A 8 -10.71 16.53 -4.88
N TRP A 9 -10.06 15.66 -4.10
CA TRP A 9 -10.75 14.62 -3.34
C TRP A 9 -11.13 15.02 -1.92
N ALA A 10 -10.58 16.11 -1.38
CA ALA A 10 -10.91 16.62 -0.05
C ALA A 10 -12.42 16.78 0.23
N PRO A 11 -13.25 17.29 -0.72
CA PRO A 11 -14.69 17.46 -0.48
C PRO A 11 -15.48 16.15 -0.61
N GLN A 12 -14.94 15.16 -1.32
CA GLN A 12 -15.70 14.01 -1.81
C GLN A 12 -15.59 12.77 -0.91
N ARG A 13 -14.67 12.77 0.06
CA ARG A 13 -14.38 11.63 0.96
C ARG A 13 -14.20 10.29 0.21
N HIS A 14 -13.73 10.35 -1.04
CA HIS A 14 -13.57 9.18 -1.88
C HIS A 14 -12.35 8.36 -1.43
N SER A 15 -12.46 7.04 -1.45
CA SER A 15 -11.39 6.09 -1.06
C SER A 15 -10.06 6.38 -1.77
N ASN A 16 -10.10 6.68 -3.07
CA ASN A 16 -8.92 7.08 -3.86
C ASN A 16 -8.13 8.28 -3.30
N ARG A 17 -8.71 9.12 -2.42
CA ARG A 17 -7.96 10.15 -1.67
C ARG A 17 -6.76 9.54 -0.94
N TYR A 18 -6.97 8.39 -0.31
CA TYR A 18 -5.96 7.74 0.51
C TYR A 18 -4.85 7.09 -0.33
N GLU A 19 -5.11 6.79 -1.60
CA GLU A 19 -4.08 6.36 -2.56
C GLU A 19 -3.15 7.52 -2.92
N ALA A 20 -3.70 8.71 -3.18
CA ALA A 20 -2.86 9.90 -3.32
C ALA A 20 -2.14 10.25 -2.03
N LEU A 21 -2.78 10.07 -0.87
CA LEU A 21 -2.17 10.41 0.41
C LEU A 21 -0.99 9.47 0.73
N ALA A 22 -1.10 8.18 0.43
CA ALA A 22 0.02 7.24 0.55
C ALA A 22 1.15 7.55 -0.43
N GLY A 23 0.83 7.94 -1.67
CA GLY A 23 1.82 8.42 -2.64
C GLY A 23 2.50 9.72 -2.20
N HIS A 24 1.74 10.65 -1.63
CA HIS A 24 2.23 11.89 -1.02
C HIS A 24 3.17 11.59 0.14
N ALA A 25 2.81 10.70 1.05
CA ALA A 25 3.65 10.31 2.18
C ALA A 25 5.04 9.82 1.71
N LEU A 26 5.07 8.93 0.72
CA LEU A 26 6.32 8.44 0.14
C LEU A 26 7.14 9.56 -0.53
N ALA A 27 6.49 10.43 -1.31
CA ALA A 27 7.15 11.54 -1.96
C ALA A 27 7.71 12.56 -0.95
N ALA A 28 6.93 12.91 0.08
CA ALA A 28 7.33 13.81 1.15
C ALA A 28 8.56 13.25 1.89
N TYR A 29 8.56 11.96 2.22
CA TYR A 29 9.70 11.31 2.86
C TYR A 29 10.96 11.39 1.99
N ARG A 30 10.86 11.06 0.70
CA ARG A 30 11.98 11.14 -0.26
C ARG A 30 12.53 12.55 -0.44
N LEU A 31 11.74 13.58 -0.16
CA LEU A 31 12.14 15.00 -0.17
C LEU A 31 12.66 15.49 1.19
N GLY A 32 12.84 14.61 2.17
CA GLY A 32 13.30 14.95 3.52
C GLY A 32 12.24 15.61 4.40
N LYS A 33 10.97 15.62 3.98
CA LYS A 33 9.84 16.18 4.74
C LYS A 33 9.22 15.10 5.63
N THR A 34 10.00 14.60 6.58
CA THR A 34 9.63 13.44 7.39
C THR A 34 8.34 13.65 8.17
N ASP A 35 8.12 14.83 8.76
CA ASP A 35 6.91 15.10 9.56
C ASP A 35 5.63 15.10 8.69
N ASP A 36 5.70 15.69 7.49
CA ASP A 36 4.60 15.66 6.50
C ASP A 36 4.31 14.23 6.05
N ALA A 37 5.36 13.45 5.79
CA ALA A 37 5.23 12.05 5.42
C ALA A 37 4.54 11.22 6.52
N LEU A 38 4.94 11.40 7.78
CA LEU A 38 4.37 10.67 8.91
C LEU A 38 2.93 11.09 9.20
N ALA A 39 2.60 12.37 9.06
CA ALA A 39 1.22 12.86 9.20
C ALA A 39 0.30 12.27 8.13
N ALA A 40 0.73 12.30 6.87
CA ALA A 40 -0.01 11.70 5.76
C ALA A 40 -0.15 10.17 5.93
N LEU A 41 0.92 9.49 6.34
CA LEU A 41 0.88 8.06 6.62
C LEU A 41 -0.12 7.72 7.73
N ALA A 42 -0.14 8.48 8.82
CA ALA A 42 -1.07 8.25 9.93
C ALA A 42 -2.54 8.31 9.47
N GLU A 43 -2.91 9.33 8.68
CA GLU A 43 -4.27 9.45 8.15
C GLU A 43 -4.64 8.29 7.21
N VAL A 44 -3.69 7.75 6.42
CA VAL A 44 -3.94 6.54 5.62
C VAL A 44 -4.14 5.31 6.51
N LEU A 45 -3.34 5.13 7.56
CA LEU A 45 -3.47 3.99 8.46
C LEU A 45 -4.80 4.02 9.23
N ASP A 46 -5.24 5.19 9.69
CA ASP A 46 -6.54 5.38 10.35
C ASP A 46 -7.70 5.02 9.40
N PHE A 47 -7.58 5.37 8.11
CA PHE A 47 -8.55 4.96 7.09
C PHE A 47 -8.56 3.43 6.88
N LEU A 48 -7.39 2.81 6.78
CA LEU A 48 -7.28 1.36 6.61
C LEU A 48 -7.86 0.60 7.80
N GLU A 49 -7.66 1.08 9.03
CA GLU A 49 -8.25 0.50 10.23
C GLU A 49 -9.77 0.64 10.27
N SER A 50 -10.30 1.80 9.85
CA SER A 50 -11.73 2.10 9.95
C SER A 50 -12.58 1.55 8.79
N GLN A 51 -12.05 1.51 7.56
CA GLN A 51 -12.80 1.15 6.35
C GLN A 51 -12.20 0.00 5.54
N GLY A 52 -10.95 -0.38 5.82
CA GLY A 52 -10.25 -1.43 5.09
C GLY A 52 -9.92 -1.04 3.64
N LEU A 53 -9.81 -2.05 2.78
CA LEU A 53 -9.31 -1.89 1.40
C LEU A 53 -10.41 -1.83 0.33
N SER A 54 -11.68 -1.94 0.73
CA SER A 54 -12.80 -2.03 -0.20
C SER A 54 -13.01 -0.70 -0.95
N GLY A 55 -13.17 -0.77 -2.26
CA GLY A 55 -13.42 0.41 -3.10
C GLY A 55 -12.17 1.24 -3.43
N LEU A 56 -10.97 0.79 -3.06
CA LEU A 56 -9.72 1.32 -3.59
C LEU A 56 -9.48 0.80 -5.02
N SER A 57 -8.83 1.62 -5.83
CA SER A 57 -8.47 1.29 -7.21
C SER A 57 -7.17 0.48 -7.28
N GLU A 58 -6.18 0.86 -6.48
CA GLU A 58 -4.82 0.30 -6.41
C GLU A 58 -4.42 -0.01 -4.94
N PRO A 59 -5.14 -0.91 -4.24
CA PRO A 59 -4.91 -1.20 -2.82
C PRO A 59 -3.50 -1.72 -2.52
N VAL A 60 -2.91 -2.52 -3.42
CA VAL A 60 -1.55 -3.05 -3.22
C VAL A 60 -0.51 -1.94 -3.31
N LEU A 61 -0.64 -1.02 -4.26
CA LEU A 61 0.26 0.12 -4.38
C LEU A 61 0.18 1.04 -3.16
N LEU A 62 -1.03 1.30 -2.64
CA LEU A 62 -1.23 2.06 -1.41
C LEU A 62 -0.44 1.42 -0.25
N LEU A 63 -0.63 0.12 -0.01
CA LEU A 63 0.06 -0.59 1.07
C LEU A 63 1.57 -0.65 0.88
N LEU A 64 2.06 -0.81 -0.36
CA LEU A 64 3.49 -0.77 -0.66
C LEU A 64 4.11 0.60 -0.33
N ASN A 65 3.41 1.70 -0.61
CA ASN A 65 3.86 3.04 -0.24
C ASN A 65 3.93 3.19 1.28
N CYS A 66 2.88 2.79 2.01
CA CYS A 66 2.86 2.81 3.47
C CYS A 66 4.02 1.99 4.07
N ALA A 67 4.19 0.75 3.62
CA ALA A 67 5.28 -0.12 4.07
C ALA A 67 6.66 0.42 3.74
N THR A 68 6.82 1.21 2.67
CA THR A 68 8.10 1.85 2.34
C THR A 68 8.40 2.97 3.33
N VAL A 69 7.45 3.88 3.57
CA VAL A 69 7.62 4.97 4.55
C VAL A 69 7.88 4.42 5.95
N LEU A 70 7.16 3.37 6.37
CA LEU A 70 7.41 2.71 7.65
C LEU A 70 8.83 2.11 7.72
N GLN A 71 9.26 1.39 6.69
CA GLN A 71 10.59 0.79 6.66
C GLN A 71 11.70 1.86 6.72
N ASP A 72 11.57 2.90 5.90
CA ASP A 72 12.58 3.95 5.78
C ASP A 72 12.63 4.87 7.01
N THR A 73 11.58 4.87 7.84
CA THR A 73 11.54 5.54 9.15
C THR A 73 11.89 4.60 10.31
N GLY A 74 12.42 3.41 10.02
CA GLY A 74 12.91 2.46 11.03
C GLY A 74 11.82 1.63 11.71
N ARG A 75 10.59 1.63 11.18
CA ARG A 75 9.43 0.89 11.71
C ARG A 75 9.25 -0.43 10.95
N SER A 76 10.27 -1.28 11.00
CA SER A 76 10.34 -2.52 10.22
C SER A 76 9.19 -3.50 10.53
N GLU A 77 8.80 -3.66 11.80
CA GLU A 77 7.74 -4.61 12.17
C GLU A 77 6.35 -4.16 11.67
N PRO A 78 5.92 -2.90 11.90
CA PRO A 78 4.73 -2.36 11.23
C PRO A 78 4.79 -2.45 9.70
N ALA A 79 5.95 -2.20 9.08
CA ALA A 79 6.10 -2.33 7.63
C ALA A 79 5.82 -3.77 7.16
N ARG A 80 6.31 -4.78 7.90
CA ARG A 80 6.06 -6.19 7.61
C ARG A 80 4.58 -6.54 7.73
N GLN A 81 3.89 -6.02 8.76
CA GLN A 81 2.44 -6.23 8.94
C GLN A 81 1.64 -5.66 7.76
N ILE A 82 1.98 -4.47 7.28
CA ILE A 82 1.34 -3.87 6.10
C ILE A 82 1.60 -4.70 4.82
N LEU A 83 2.80 -5.25 4.65
CA LEU A 83 3.09 -6.16 3.53
C LEU A 83 2.27 -7.46 3.62
N GLN A 84 2.10 -8.01 4.83
CA GLN A 84 1.27 -9.19 5.02
C GLN A 84 -0.20 -8.90 4.68
N GLN A 85 -0.72 -7.75 5.12
CA GLN A 85 -2.07 -7.30 4.76
C GLN A 85 -2.26 -7.20 3.24
N ALA A 86 -1.26 -6.72 2.51
CA ALA A 86 -1.29 -6.67 1.05
C ALA A 86 -1.32 -8.09 0.44
N ALA A 87 -0.56 -9.03 1.01
CA ALA A 87 -0.53 -10.42 0.57
C ALA A 87 -1.90 -11.09 0.74
N ASP A 88 -2.53 -10.89 1.91
CA ASP A 88 -3.84 -11.44 2.23
C ASP A 88 -4.92 -10.88 1.31
N TRP A 89 -4.84 -9.59 0.98
CA TRP A 89 -5.71 -8.96 -0.02
C TRP A 89 -5.56 -9.60 -1.40
N VAL A 90 -4.32 -9.75 -1.88
CA VAL A 90 -4.03 -10.39 -3.18
C VAL A 90 -4.58 -11.81 -3.22
N GLN A 91 -4.38 -12.61 -2.16
CA GLN A 91 -4.93 -13.96 -2.10
C GLN A 91 -6.46 -13.98 -2.05
N THR A 92 -7.08 -13.03 -1.34
CA THR A 92 -8.54 -12.88 -1.29
C THR A 92 -9.13 -12.61 -2.68
N ILE A 93 -8.50 -11.70 -3.45
CA ILE A 93 -8.94 -11.40 -4.81
C ILE A 93 -8.67 -12.59 -5.74
N ALA A 94 -7.49 -13.20 -5.67
CA ALA A 94 -7.16 -14.38 -6.46
C ALA A 94 -8.14 -15.53 -6.24
N GLY A 95 -8.56 -15.78 -4.99
CA GLY A 95 -9.54 -16.82 -4.65
C GLY A 95 -10.95 -16.59 -5.24
N ARG A 96 -11.27 -15.36 -5.67
CA ARG A 96 -12.51 -15.03 -6.37
C ARG A 96 -12.42 -15.22 -7.88
N ILE A 97 -11.22 -15.43 -8.42
CA ILE A 97 -10.99 -15.66 -9.85
C ILE A 97 -11.05 -17.17 -10.12
N SER A 98 -12.17 -17.62 -10.68
CA SER A 98 -12.39 -19.04 -10.99
C SER A 98 -11.53 -19.55 -12.13
N ASP A 99 -11.23 -18.71 -13.13
CA ASP A 99 -10.36 -19.08 -14.24
C ASP A 99 -8.90 -19.12 -13.78
N ASP A 100 -8.27 -20.28 -13.89
CA ASP A 100 -6.91 -20.51 -13.43
C ASP A 100 -5.88 -19.64 -14.18
N THR A 101 -6.06 -19.43 -15.47
CA THR A 101 -5.13 -18.63 -16.29
C THR A 101 -5.22 -17.16 -15.90
N ILE A 102 -6.42 -16.64 -15.72
CA ILE A 102 -6.64 -15.26 -15.24
C ILE A 102 -6.10 -15.11 -13.82
N ARG A 103 -6.33 -16.09 -12.94
CA ARG A 103 -5.83 -16.07 -11.55
C ARG A 103 -4.31 -16.02 -11.51
N GLN A 104 -3.63 -16.86 -12.30
CA GLN A 104 -2.16 -16.83 -12.39
C GLN A 104 -1.65 -15.53 -12.99
N THR A 105 -2.31 -15.00 -14.02
CA THR A 105 -1.95 -13.70 -14.61
C THR A 105 -2.05 -12.59 -13.58
N PHE A 106 -3.14 -12.51 -12.82
CA PHE A 106 -3.32 -11.55 -11.74
C PHE A 106 -2.19 -11.67 -10.69
N LEU A 107 -1.89 -12.89 -10.25
CA LEU A 107 -0.87 -13.14 -9.22
C LEU A 107 0.55 -12.79 -9.69
N GLN A 108 0.89 -13.04 -10.96
CA GLN A 108 2.27 -13.02 -11.43
C GLN A 108 2.63 -11.83 -12.32
N GLN A 109 1.67 -11.26 -13.06
CA GLN A 109 1.97 -10.27 -14.11
C GLN A 109 1.67 -8.83 -13.69
N ARG A 110 0.93 -8.59 -12.61
CA ARG A 110 0.77 -7.22 -12.10
C ARG A 110 2.06 -6.76 -11.40
N ALA A 111 2.53 -5.57 -11.76
CA ALA A 111 3.80 -5.03 -11.26
C ALA A 111 3.81 -4.83 -9.74
N ASP A 112 2.71 -4.37 -9.16
CA ASP A 112 2.53 -4.24 -7.71
C ASP A 112 2.62 -5.59 -6.98
N ASN A 113 2.02 -6.64 -7.53
CA ASN A 113 2.12 -8.00 -6.98
C ASN A 113 3.54 -8.57 -7.06
N GLN A 114 4.27 -8.30 -8.13
CA GLN A 114 5.68 -8.70 -8.26
C GLN A 114 6.56 -8.02 -7.20
N VAL A 115 6.38 -6.71 -7.00
CA VAL A 115 7.10 -5.96 -5.96
C VAL A 115 6.77 -6.49 -4.58
N LEU A 116 5.49 -6.75 -4.30
CA LEU A 116 5.05 -7.33 -3.03
C LEU A 116 5.72 -8.68 -2.76
N GLN A 117 5.70 -9.60 -3.73
CA GLN A 117 6.34 -10.92 -3.61
C GLN A 117 7.84 -10.80 -3.33
N ALA A 118 8.54 -9.92 -4.06
CA ALA A 118 9.97 -9.68 -3.83
C ALA A 118 10.25 -9.16 -2.41
N ARG A 119 9.42 -8.23 -1.91
CA ARG A 119 9.58 -7.69 -0.55
C ARG A 119 9.30 -8.72 0.54
N LEU A 120 8.27 -9.56 0.36
CA LEU A 120 7.96 -10.64 1.30
C LEU A 120 9.07 -11.71 1.32
N ALA A 121 9.62 -12.07 0.16
CA ALA A 121 10.74 -13.00 0.07
C ALA A 121 11.99 -12.47 0.78
N ALA A 122 12.30 -11.17 0.62
CA ALA A 122 13.41 -10.53 1.32
C ALA A 122 13.19 -10.51 2.85
N ALA A 123 11.96 -10.26 3.31
CA ALA A 123 11.63 -10.21 4.75
C ALA A 123 11.59 -11.59 5.43
N GLY A 124 11.39 -12.68 4.67
CA GLY A 124 11.38 -14.06 5.16
C GLY A 124 12.74 -14.77 5.14
N GLY A 125 13.77 -14.15 4.55
CA GLY A 125 15.12 -14.71 4.46
C GLY A 125 15.98 -14.61 5.73
N ASP A 126 15.50 -13.90 6.76
CA ASP A 126 16.25 -13.61 8.00
C ASP A 126 16.14 -14.73 9.07
N ILE A 127 15.73 -15.94 8.71
CA ILE A 127 15.79 -17.11 9.60
C ILE A 127 16.84 -18.06 9.03
N LYS A 128 18.07 -17.94 9.55
CA LYS A 128 19.09 -18.98 9.45
C LYS A 128 19.74 -19.21 10.80
#